data_AF-A0A1X1QUC3-F1
#
_entry.id   AF-A0A1X1QUC3-F1
#
_cell.length_a   1.000
_cell.length_b   1.000
_cell.length_c   1.000
_cell.angle_alpha   90.00
_cell.angle_beta   90.00
_cell.angle_gamma   90.00
#
_symmetry.space_group_name_H-M   'P 1'
#
loop_
_entity.id
_entity.type
_entity.pdbx_description
1 polymer ?
#
loop_
_entity_poly.entity_id
_entity_poly.type
_entity_poly.pdbx_seq_one_letter_code
_entity_poly.pdbx_strand_id
1 'polypeptide(L)'
;MDKFTVMPQSINHNESPAFVANWFSGDEVQENREEDSFYYEADGGLGQLLICRIKWQDEKPQPEEYNYLMDRAIVAIDNWISERM
;
A
#
# COMPACT_ATOMS: atom_id res chain seq x y z
N MET A 1 -18.42 3.13 -4.08
CA MET A 1 -17.20 3.16 -4.90
C MET A 1 -16.09 2.62 -4.04
N ASP A 2 -15.31 1.67 -4.53
CA ASP A 2 -14.15 1.18 -3.78
C ASP A 2 -13.14 2.33 -3.64
N LYS A 3 -12.83 2.66 -2.38
CA LYS A 3 -11.93 3.76 -2.04
C LYS A 3 -10.51 3.50 -2.53
N PHE A 4 -10.14 2.22 -2.55
CA PHE A 4 -8.87 1.72 -3.04
C PHE A 4 -9.08 1.01 -4.38
N THR A 5 -8.28 1.37 -5.38
CA THR A 5 -8.14 0.63 -6.62
C THR A 5 -6.76 -0.03 -6.61
N VAL A 6 -6.72 -1.36 -6.52
CA VAL A 6 -5.48 -2.14 -6.53
C VAL A 6 -5.28 -2.75 -7.92
N MET A 7 -4.07 -2.58 -8.45
CA MET A 7 -3.59 -3.14 -9.70
C MET A 7 -2.26 -3.83 -9.45
N PRO A 8 -1.74 -4.67 -10.37
CA PRO A 8 -0.41 -5.22 -10.23
C PRO A 8 0.61 -4.11 -9.97
N GLN A 9 1.33 -4.21 -8.84
CA GLN A 9 2.38 -3.28 -8.40
C GLN A 9 1.96 -1.81 -8.20
N SER A 10 0.66 -1.53 -8.17
CA SER A 10 0.13 -0.17 -7.94
C SER A 10 -1.15 -0.17 -7.11
N ILE A 11 -1.28 0.83 -6.24
CA ILE A 11 -2.49 1.10 -5.50
C ILE A 11 -2.82 2.59 -5.57
N ASN A 12 -4.10 2.90 -5.70
CA ASN A 12 -4.63 4.25 -5.71
C ASN A 12 -5.74 4.39 -4.67
N HIS A 13 -5.71 5.46 -3.88
CA HIS A 13 -6.78 5.89 -2.99
C HIS A 13 -7.44 7.14 -3.57
N ASN A 14 -8.72 7.03 -3.93
CA ASN A 14 -9.45 8.08 -4.67
C ASN A 14 -10.28 9.02 -3.76
N GLU A 15 -10.18 8.89 -2.45
CA GLU A 15 -10.82 9.80 -1.49
C GLU A 15 -9.76 10.66 -0.78
N SER A 16 -10.11 11.89 -0.40
CA SER A 16 -9.22 12.74 0.38
C SER A 16 -8.85 12.05 1.71
N PRO A 17 -7.56 11.92 2.05
CA PRO A 17 -6.39 12.32 1.26
C PRO A 17 -6.07 11.33 0.13
N ALA A 18 -6.12 11.81 -1.12
CA ALA A 18 -5.93 10.97 -2.29
C ALA A 18 -4.43 10.73 -2.55
N PHE A 19 -4.08 9.50 -2.93
CA PHE A 19 -2.71 9.14 -3.23
C PHE A 19 -2.59 8.01 -4.25
N VAL A 20 -1.44 7.96 -4.92
CA VAL A 20 -1.03 6.81 -5.73
C VAL A 20 0.29 6.29 -5.19
N ALA A 21 0.43 4.98 -5.08
CA ALA A 21 1.63 4.33 -4.61
C ALA A 21 1.95 3.07 -5.43
N ASN A 22 3.18 2.61 -5.29
CA ASN A 22 3.60 1.30 -5.73
C ASN A 22 3.53 0.33 -4.56
N TRP A 23 3.25 -0.94 -4.86
CA TRP A 23 3.35 -2.00 -3.85
C TRP A 23 4.14 -3.20 -4.39
N PHE A 24 4.85 -3.88 -3.50
CA PHE A 24 5.66 -5.07 -3.77
C PHE A 24 5.45 -6.10 -2.67
N SER A 25 5.62 -7.38 -2.99
CA SER A 25 5.51 -8.47 -2.01
C SER A 25 6.62 -9.51 -2.19
N GLY A 26 7.00 -10.20 -1.12
CA GLY A 26 8.04 -11.24 -1.16
C GLY A 26 9.43 -10.68 -1.51
N ASP A 27 10.16 -11.35 -2.41
CA ASP A 27 11.55 -11.01 -2.75
C ASP A 27 11.70 -9.59 -3.33
N GLU A 28 10.68 -9.07 -4.02
CA GLU A 28 10.68 -7.73 -4.62
C GLU A 28 10.73 -6.60 -3.57
N VAL A 29 10.38 -6.91 -2.31
CA VAL A 29 10.37 -5.92 -1.21
C VAL A 29 11.77 -5.41 -0.91
N GLN A 30 12.78 -6.28 -0.87
CA GLN A 30 14.16 -5.88 -0.56
C GLN A 30 14.77 -5.05 -1.69
N GLU A 31 14.44 -5.37 -2.94
CA GLU A 31 14.97 -4.68 -4.12
C GLU A 31 14.41 -3.26 -4.28
N ASN A 32 13.19 -3.01 -3.82
CA ASN A 32 12.47 -1.75 -4.03
C ASN A 32 12.35 -0.88 -2.77
N ARG A 33 13.04 -1.26 -1.68
CA ARG A 33 12.99 -0.53 -0.40
C ARG A 33 13.71 0.81 -0.50
N GLU A 34 12.96 1.90 -0.35
CA GLU A 34 13.45 3.29 -0.28
C GLU A 34 13.18 3.88 1.12
N GLU A 35 13.90 4.94 1.55
CA GLU A 35 13.79 5.54 2.91
C GLU A 35 12.36 5.95 3.29
N ASP A 36 11.54 6.40 2.33
CA ASP A 36 10.15 6.85 2.55
C ASP A 36 9.10 5.76 2.31
N SER A 37 9.51 4.48 2.35
CA SER A 37 8.59 3.35 2.12
C SER A 37 7.90 2.91 3.40
N PHE A 38 6.62 2.57 3.30
CA PHE A 38 5.89 1.87 4.35
C PHE A 38 6.11 0.37 4.19
N TYR A 39 6.78 -0.24 5.16
CA TYR A 39 7.06 -1.68 5.18
C TYR A 39 6.12 -2.37 6.17
N TYR A 40 5.53 -3.48 5.74
CA TYR A 40 4.66 -4.32 6.54
C TYR A 40 5.09 -5.77 6.42
N GLU A 41 5.28 -6.42 7.55
CA GLU A 41 5.59 -7.86 7.63
C GLU A 41 4.34 -8.55 8.17
N ALA A 42 3.69 -9.35 7.31
CA ALA A 42 2.46 -10.04 7.64
C ALA A 42 2.80 -11.43 8.18
N ASP A 43 2.28 -11.79 9.35
CA ASP A 43 2.44 -13.14 9.94
C ASP A 43 1.61 -14.25 9.23
N GLY A 44 1.15 -14.01 7.99
CA GLY A 44 0.38 -14.98 7.22
C GLY A 44 0.39 -14.70 5.72
N GLY A 45 0.71 -15.72 4.91
CA GLY A 45 0.50 -15.80 3.46
C GLY A 45 1.37 -14.90 2.58
N LEU A 46 1.39 -13.59 2.85
CA LEU A 46 2.10 -12.58 2.05
C LEU A 46 3.59 -12.47 2.39
N GLY A 47 3.98 -12.85 3.61
CA GLY A 47 5.34 -12.73 4.13
C GLY A 47 5.74 -11.26 4.37
N GLN A 48 6.03 -10.54 3.29
CA GLN A 48 6.47 -9.15 3.31
C GLN A 48 5.70 -8.34 2.27
N LEU A 49 5.28 -7.14 2.64
CA LEU A 49 4.62 -6.18 1.78
C LEU A 49 5.27 -4.81 1.94
N LEU A 50 5.55 -4.15 0.82
CA LEU A 50 6.11 -2.81 0.77
C LEU A 50 5.15 -1.92 0.01
N ILE A 51 4.82 -0.76 0.57
CA ILE A 51 4.18 0.35 -0.13
C ILE A 51 5.21 1.46 -0.23
N CYS A 52 5.57 1.86 -1.44
CA CYS A 52 6.59 2.88 -1.67
C CYS A 52 6.19 3.86 -2.77
N ARG A 53 7.02 4.89 -2.96
CA ARG A 53 6.81 5.96 -3.96
C ARG A 53 5.42 6.61 -3.85
N ILE A 54 4.96 6.80 -2.61
CA ILE A 54 3.65 7.37 -2.32
C ILE A 54 3.62 8.83 -2.80
N LYS A 55 2.76 9.11 -3.77
CA LYS A 55 2.50 10.43 -4.31
C LYS A 55 1.12 10.89 -3.85
N TRP A 56 1.10 11.84 -2.93
CA TRP A 56 -0.12 12.52 -2.49
C TRP A 56 -0.61 13.45 -3.59
N GLN A 57 -1.89 13.32 -3.94
CA GLN A 57 -2.57 14.25 -4.85
C GLN A 57 -3.20 15.41 -4.08
N ASP A 58 -3.52 15.18 -2.80
CA ASP A 58 -3.98 16.17 -1.83
C ASP A 58 -2.88 16.53 -0.82
N GLU A 59 -3.24 17.27 0.22
CA GLU A 59 -2.37 17.52 1.36
C GLU A 59 -1.97 16.19 2.04
N LYS A 60 -0.68 16.05 2.35
CA LYS A 60 -0.18 14.88 3.07
C LYS A 60 -0.87 14.80 4.44
N PRO A 61 -1.48 13.66 4.79
CA PRO A 61 -2.18 13.52 6.06
C PRO A 61 -1.23 13.61 7.26
N GLN A 62 -1.83 13.89 8.42
CA GLN A 62 -1.15 13.81 9.70
C GLN A 62 -0.70 12.36 9.99
N PRO A 63 0.34 12.15 10.82
CA PRO A 63 0.90 10.81 11.04
C PRO A 63 -0.10 9.72 11.44
N GLU A 64 -1.12 10.04 12.23
CA GLU A 64 -2.16 9.10 12.64
C GLU A 64 -3.03 8.65 11.46
N GLU A 65 -3.46 9.59 10.62
CA GLU A 65 -4.25 9.33 9.42
C GLU A 65 -3.42 8.64 8.34
N TYR A 66 -2.14 9.01 8.22
CA TYR A 66 -1.19 8.32 7.34
C TYR A 66 -1.11 6.82 7.69
N ASN A 67 -0.85 6.48 8.95
CA ASN A 67 -0.75 5.08 9.39
C ASN A 67 -2.07 4.34 9.16
N TYR A 68 -3.20 4.98 9.48
CA TYR A 68 -4.51 4.41 9.21
C TYR A 68 -4.72 4.10 7.73
N LEU A 69 -4.34 5.01 6.83
CA LEU A 69 -4.46 4.80 5.38
C LEU A 69 -3.54 3.67 4.89
N MET A 70 -2.32 3.56 5.44
CA MET A 70 -1.41 2.47 5.08
C MET A 70 -1.93 1.11 5.55
N ASP A 71 -2.47 1.01 6.77
CA ASP A 71 -3.11 -0.21 7.26
C ASP A 71 -4.29 -0.63 6.38
N ARG A 72 -5.11 0.33 5.96
CA ARG A 72 -6.23 0.09 5.04
C ARG A 72 -5.75 -0.30 3.63
N ALA A 73 -4.66 0.28 3.16
CA ALA A 73 -4.04 -0.07 1.89
C ALA A 73 -3.52 -1.51 1.88
N ILE A 74 -2.88 -1.95 2.98
CA ILE A 74 -2.42 -3.34 3.14
C ILE A 74 -3.58 -4.32 3.05
N VAL A 75 -4.67 -4.07 3.80
CA VAL A 75 -5.87 -4.93 3.75
C VAL A 75 -6.46 -4.97 2.34
N ALA A 76 -6.47 -3.85 1.62
CA ALA A 76 -6.94 -3.81 0.23
C ALA A 76 -6.05 -4.66 -0.71
N ILE A 77 -4.73 -4.59 -0.55
CA ILE A 77 -3.79 -5.38 -1.35
C ILE A 77 -3.90 -6.87 -1.00
N ASP A 78 -3.95 -7.22 0.28
CA ASP A 78 -4.08 -8.61 0.75
C ASP A 78 -5.35 -9.28 0.21
N ASN A 79 -6.49 -8.58 0.29
CA ASN A 79 -7.73 -9.07 -0.30
C ASN A 79 -7.61 -9.24 -1.83
N TRP A 80 -7.02 -8.27 -2.53
CA TRP A 80 -6.85 -8.33 -3.98
C TRP A 80 -5.96 -9.50 -4.43
N ILE A 81 -4.89 -9.78 -3.67
CA ILE A 81 -3.99 -10.92 -3.91
C ILE A 81 -4.73 -12.23 -3.62
N SER A 82 -5.41 -12.32 -2.47
CA SER A 82 -6.14 -13.52 -2.04
C SER A 82 -7.28 -13.91 -2.99
N GLU A 83 -7.94 -12.94 -3.64
CA GLU A 83 -8.97 -13.21 -4.66
C GLU A 83 -8.42 -13.79 -5.98
N ARG A 84 -7.11 -13.73 -6.19
CA ARG A 84 -6.44 -14.12 -7.45
C ARG A 84 -5.57 -15.36 -7.33
N MET A 85 -5.32 -15.85 -6.11
CA MET A 85 -4.66 -17.13 -5.83
C MET A 85 -5.68 -18.26 -5.75
#